data_AF-A0A671KL00-F1
#
_entry.id   AF-A0A671KL00-F1
#
_cell.length_a   1.000
_cell.length_b   1.000
_cell.length_c   1.000
_cell.angle_alpha   90.00
_cell.angle_beta   90.00
_cell.angle_gamma   90.00
#
_symmetry.space_group_name_H-M   'P 1'
#
loop_
_entity.id
_entity.type
_entity.pdbx_description
1 polymer ?
#
loop_
_entity_poly.entity_id
_entity_poly.type
_entity_poly.pdbx_seq_one_letter_code
_entity_poly.pdbx_strand_id
1 'polypeptide(L)'
;MLKIQLFLIIIHNITVFFLGFYQLLEPKVIVRCRKEDVAMVQAAVKKNIPIYKETVKSNIEVRIDENKFLPSDISGGVEVYNVDGKIKVSNTLESRMDLLAQQMMPEIRVQLFGANQNRKFMD
;
A
#
# COMPACT_ATOMS: atom_id res chain seq x y z
N MET A 1 -0.51 -20.85 -7.31
CA MET A 1 -0.78 -21.01 -5.87
C MET A 1 0.01 -20.03 -5.01
N LEU A 2 1.35 -19.98 -5.07
CA LEU A 2 2.14 -19.01 -4.27
C LEU A 2 1.82 -17.53 -4.52
N LYS A 3 1.58 -17.12 -5.78
CA LYS A 3 1.21 -15.72 -6.11
C LYS A 3 -0.09 -15.28 -5.41
N ILE A 4 -1.10 -16.15 -5.37
CA ILE A 4 -2.40 -15.88 -4.71
C ILE A 4 -2.22 -15.83 -3.19
N GLN A 5 -1.37 -16.71 -2.64
CA GLN A 5 -1.16 -16.80 -1.19
C GLN A 5 -0.37 -15.62 -0.64
N LEU A 6 0.68 -15.16 -1.35
CA LEU A 6 1.44 -13.96 -1.01
C LEU A 6 0.58 -12.69 -1.14
N PHE A 7 -0.26 -12.64 -2.18
CA PHE A 7 -1.22 -11.56 -2.40
C PHE A 7 -2.28 -11.49 -1.30
N LEU A 8 -2.82 -12.64 -0.88
CA LEU A 8 -3.73 -12.74 0.26
C LEU A 8 -3.07 -12.25 1.54
N ILE A 9 -1.79 -12.57 1.79
CA ILE A 9 -1.06 -12.15 3.00
C ILE A 9 -0.84 -10.63 3.01
N ILE A 10 -0.50 -10.01 1.87
CA ILE A 10 -0.25 -8.57 1.79
C ILE A 10 -1.56 -7.77 1.93
N ILE A 11 -2.65 -8.21 1.29
CA ILE A 11 -3.97 -7.54 1.42
C ILE A 11 -4.63 -7.84 2.77
N HIS A 12 -4.44 -9.02 3.36
CA HIS A 12 -4.86 -9.29 4.74
C HIS A 12 -4.01 -8.60 5.79
N ASN A 13 -2.80 -8.13 5.44
CA ASN A 13 -1.95 -7.47 6.42
C ASN A 13 -2.59 -6.13 6.80
N ILE A 14 -3.03 -6.08 8.06
CA ILE A 14 -3.60 -4.93 8.78
C ILE A 14 -2.84 -3.64 8.45
N THR A 15 -1.51 -3.74 8.29
CA THR A 15 -0.58 -2.65 7.98
C THR A 15 -0.92 -1.87 6.71
N VAL A 16 -1.48 -2.51 5.67
CA VAL A 16 -1.76 -1.83 4.39
C VAL A 16 -2.88 -0.81 4.53
N PHE A 17 -3.97 -1.20 5.20
CA PHE A 17 -5.11 -0.34 5.47
C PHE A 17 -4.82 0.65 6.60
N PHE A 18 -4.16 0.20 7.67
CA PHE A 18 -3.73 1.08 8.75
C PHE A 18 -2.84 2.20 8.23
N LEU A 19 -1.80 1.90 7.45
CA LEU A 19 -0.90 2.94 6.93
C LEU A 19 -1.66 3.96 6.08
N GLY A 20 -2.57 3.50 5.22
CA GLY A 20 -3.42 4.39 4.42
C GLY A 20 -4.28 5.33 5.26
N PHE A 21 -4.97 4.80 6.27
CA PHE A 21 -5.86 5.59 7.12
C PHE A 21 -5.09 6.54 8.06
N TYR A 22 -3.97 6.08 8.63
CA TYR A 22 -3.11 6.90 9.50
C TYR A 22 -2.36 7.98 8.76
N GLN A 23 -2.07 7.79 7.48
CA GLN A 23 -1.35 8.79 6.69
C GLN A 23 -2.30 9.88 6.17
N LEU A 24 -3.59 9.54 5.98
CA LEU A 24 -4.63 10.50 5.61
C LEU A 24 -5.23 11.23 6.82
N LEU A 25 -5.46 10.53 7.95
CA LEU A 25 -6.16 11.05 9.15
C LEU A 25 -7.51 11.73 8.85
N GLU A 26 -8.15 11.36 7.75
CA GLU A 26 -9.44 11.90 7.34
C GLU A 26 -10.60 11.05 7.89
N PRO A 27 -11.74 11.67 8.26
CA PRO A 27 -12.91 10.94 8.76
C PRO A 27 -13.59 10.11 7.67
N LYS A 28 -13.35 10.44 6.39
CA LYS A 28 -13.95 9.76 5.24
C LYS A 28 -12.88 9.53 4.17
N VAL A 29 -12.80 8.31 3.68
CA VAL A 29 -11.80 7.90 2.70
C VAL A 29 -12.41 7.02 1.62
N ILE A 30 -11.84 7.12 0.42
CA ILE A 30 -12.25 6.36 -0.75
C ILE A 30 -11.12 5.40 -1.13
N VAL A 31 -11.41 4.11 -1.21
CA VAL A 31 -10.45 3.07 -1.57
C VAL A 31 -10.67 2.65 -3.01
N ARG A 32 -9.60 2.69 -3.81
CA ARG A 32 -9.55 2.10 -5.15
C ARG A 32 -8.72 0.84 -5.12
N CYS A 33 -9.25 -0.18 -5.78
CA CYS A 33 -8.59 -1.45 -5.98
C CYS A 33 -8.90 -1.94 -7.39
N ARG A 34 -8.36 -3.10 -7.78
CA ARG A 34 -8.78 -3.73 -9.03
C ARG A 34 -10.17 -4.32 -8.89
N LYS A 35 -10.84 -4.53 -10.03
CA LYS A 35 -12.15 -5.20 -10.09
C LYS A 35 -12.15 -6.60 -9.46
N GLU A 36 -11.08 -7.36 -9.68
CA GLU A 36 -10.94 -8.74 -9.16
C GLU A 36 -10.77 -8.78 -7.64
N ASP A 37 -10.25 -7.70 -7.05
CA ASP A 37 -9.88 -7.65 -5.63
C ASP A 37 -10.98 -7.04 -4.75
N VAL A 38 -12.07 -6.53 -5.33
CA VAL A 38 -13.13 -5.80 -4.61
C VAL A 38 -13.69 -6.58 -3.43
N ALA A 39 -14.04 -7.85 -3.62
CA ALA A 39 -14.61 -8.68 -2.57
C ALA A 39 -13.63 -8.89 -1.40
N MET A 40 -12.35 -9.07 -1.72
CA MET A 40 -11.28 -9.23 -0.72
C MET A 40 -11.04 -7.94 0.05
N VAL A 41 -10.96 -6.80 -0.66
CA VAL A 41 -10.77 -5.47 -0.07
C VAL A 41 -11.96 -5.10 0.82
N GLN A 42 -13.19 -5.42 0.41
CA GLN A 42 -14.37 -5.15 1.22
C GLN A 42 -14.40 -5.96 2.53
N ALA A 43 -13.98 -7.23 2.49
CA ALA A 43 -13.82 -8.05 3.69
C ALA A 43 -12.71 -7.49 4.61
N ALA A 44 -11.58 -7.08 4.04
CA ALA A 44 -10.47 -6.50 4.78
C ALA A 44 -10.85 -5.15 5.43
N VAL A 45 -11.55 -4.27 4.72
CA VAL A 45 -12.05 -3.00 5.26
C VAL A 45 -12.97 -3.23 6.45
N LYS A 46 -13.96 -4.12 6.32
CA LYS A 46 -14.89 -4.46 7.42
C LYS A 46 -14.17 -4.98 8.66
N LYS A 47 -13.10 -5.77 8.49
CA LYS A 47 -12.27 -6.27 9.58
C LYS A 47 -11.44 -5.16 10.25
N ASN A 48 -10.94 -4.19 9.50
CA ASN A 48 -10.00 -3.18 9.99
C ASN A 48 -10.68 -1.92 10.60
N ILE A 49 -11.90 -1.57 10.21
CA ILE A 49 -12.66 -0.45 10.80
C ILE A 49 -12.74 -0.51 12.34
N PRO A 50 -13.14 -1.62 12.99
CA PRO A 50 -13.22 -1.67 14.45
C PRO A 50 -11.86 -1.50 15.12
N ILE A 51 -10.81 -2.10 14.55
CA ILE A 51 -9.43 -2.01 15.06
C ILE A 51 -8.93 -0.56 14.97
N TYR A 52 -9.18 0.12 13.84
CA TYR A 52 -8.83 1.54 13.67
C TYR A 52 -9.57 2.42 14.70
N LYS A 53 -10.86 2.16 14.92
CA LYS A 53 -11.67 2.89 15.89
C LYS A 53 -11.15 2.72 17.32
N GLU A 54 -10.72 1.52 17.70
CA GLU A 54 -10.14 1.26 19.02
C GLU A 54 -8.79 1.98 19.19
N THR A 55 -7.95 1.98 18.15
CA THR A 55 -6.59 2.50 18.22
C THR A 55 -6.54 4.04 18.14
N VAL A 56 -7.30 4.63 17.21
CA VAL A 56 -7.31 6.09 16.96
C VAL A 56 -8.39 6.81 17.77
N LYS A 57 -9.35 6.06 18.36
CA LYS A 57 -10.53 6.61 19.06
C LYS A 57 -11.37 7.55 18.19
N SER A 58 -11.26 7.41 16.87
CA SER A 58 -12.00 8.20 15.88
C SER A 58 -12.78 7.28 14.95
N ASN A 59 -13.93 7.74 14.47
CA ASN A 59 -14.72 7.01 13.48
C ASN A 59 -14.19 7.31 12.09
N ILE A 60 -14.07 6.26 11.26
CA ILE A 60 -13.71 6.38 9.85
C ILE A 60 -14.80 5.77 8.97
N GLU A 61 -15.22 6.51 7.94
CA GLU A 61 -16.10 6.01 6.89
C GLU A 61 -15.26 5.64 5.68
N VAL A 62 -15.21 4.34 5.37
CA VAL A 62 -14.44 3.81 4.24
C VAL A 62 -15.40 3.40 3.13
N ARG A 63 -15.29 4.02 1.96
CA ARG A 63 -16.06 3.65 0.76
C ARG A 63 -15.14 3.08 -0.31
N ILE A 64 -15.58 2.04 -1.01
CA ILE A 64 -14.85 1.52 -2.17
C ILE A 64 -15.40 2.20 -3.43
N ASP A 65 -14.52 2.69 -4.29
CA ASP A 65 -14.92 3.29 -5.57
C ASP A 65 -15.31 2.19 -6.56
N GLU A 66 -16.59 2.12 -6.91
CA GLU A 66 -17.11 1.15 -7.89
C GLU A 66 -17.08 1.69 -9.33
N ASN A 67 -16.76 2.98 -9.51
CA ASN A 67 -16.72 3.62 -10.82
C ASN A 67 -15.30 3.70 -11.39
N LYS A 68 -14.29 3.80 -10.50
CA LYS A 68 -12.89 3.89 -10.87
C LYS A 68 -12.07 2.81 -10.18
N PHE A 69 -11.57 1.88 -10.98
CA PHE A 69 -10.71 0.79 -10.52
C PHE A 69 -9.26 1.05 -10.91
N LEU A 70 -8.36 0.37 -10.19
CA LEU A 70 -6.97 0.28 -10.62
C LEU A 70 -6.88 -0.53 -11.93
N PRO A 71 -5.89 -0.20 -12.78
CA PRO A 71 -5.60 -0.97 -13.98
C PRO A 71 -5.40 -2.48 -13.70
N SER A 72 -5.75 -3.34 -14.66
CA SER A 72 -5.60 -4.80 -14.53
C SER A 72 -4.16 -5.29 -14.67
N ASP A 73 -3.29 -4.48 -15.28
CA ASP A 73 -1.87 -4.77 -15.54
C ASP A 73 -0.96 -4.64 -14.31
N ILE A 74 -1.39 -3.97 -13.24
CA ILE A 74 -0.61 -3.92 -12.00
C ILE A 74 -0.50 -5.34 -11.39
N SER A 75 0.26 -5.52 -10.32
CA SER A 75 0.34 -6.79 -9.57
C SER A 75 -0.65 -6.79 -8.41
N GLY A 76 -1.05 -5.59 -7.98
CA GLY A 76 -2.23 -5.28 -7.16
C GLY A 76 -1.91 -4.39 -5.98
N GLY A 77 -2.76 -4.46 -4.95
CA GLY A 77 -2.76 -3.54 -3.81
C GLY A 77 -3.91 -2.53 -3.89
N VAL A 78 -3.79 -1.46 -3.10
CA VAL A 78 -4.86 -0.49 -2.91
C VAL A 78 -4.33 0.94 -2.96
N GLU A 79 -5.14 1.85 -3.49
CA GLU A 79 -4.93 3.28 -3.36
C GLU A 79 -6.03 3.87 -2.49
N VAL A 80 -5.65 4.67 -1.49
CA VAL A 80 -6.60 5.34 -0.60
C VAL A 80 -6.57 6.83 -0.91
N TYR A 81 -7.75 7.42 -1.08
CA TYR A 81 -7.95 8.82 -1.42
C TYR A 81 -8.74 9.51 -0.32
N ASN A 82 -8.51 10.81 -0.17
CA ASN A 82 -9.46 11.67 0.55
C ASN A 82 -10.76 11.85 -0.27
N VAL A 83 -11.80 12.39 0.36
CA VAL A 83 -13.12 12.61 -0.30
C VAL A 83 -13.00 13.50 -1.54
N ASP A 84 -12.14 14.51 -1.49
CA ASP A 84 -11.91 15.44 -2.60
C ASP A 84 -11.07 14.83 -3.74
N GLY A 85 -10.49 13.64 -3.54
CA GLY A 85 -9.60 12.97 -4.48
C GLY A 85 -8.25 13.66 -4.72
N LYS A 86 -7.89 14.68 -3.92
CA LYS A 86 -6.65 15.45 -4.04
C LYS A 86 -5.45 14.75 -3.40
N ILE A 87 -5.67 14.09 -2.27
CA ILE A 87 -4.62 13.39 -1.52
C ILE A 87 -4.78 11.90 -1.80
N LYS A 88 -3.69 11.26 -2.24
CA LYS A 88 -3.63 9.83 -2.54
C LYS A 88 -2.48 9.18 -1.76
N VAL A 89 -2.79 8.08 -1.10
CA VAL A 89 -1.81 7.15 -0.56
C VAL A 89 -1.82 5.91 -1.44
N SER A 90 -0.76 5.72 -2.22
CA SER A 90 -0.58 4.53 -3.04
C SER A 90 0.08 3.44 -2.22
N ASN A 91 -0.58 2.30 -2.10
CA ASN A 91 -0.03 1.11 -1.47
C ASN A 91 -0.13 -0.10 -2.40
N THR A 92 0.25 0.14 -3.66
CA THR A 92 0.44 -0.92 -4.66
C THR A 92 1.76 -1.65 -4.44
N LEU A 93 1.84 -2.88 -4.93
CA LEU A 93 3.06 -3.67 -4.82
C LEU A 93 4.22 -3.01 -5.58
N GLU A 94 3.94 -2.45 -6.75
CA GLU A 94 4.87 -1.70 -7.58
C GLU A 94 5.47 -0.52 -6.81
N SER A 95 4.64 0.32 -6.18
CA SER A 95 5.13 1.45 -5.40
C SER A 95 6.05 1.01 -4.26
N ARG A 96 5.76 -0.12 -3.60
CA ARG A 96 6.66 -0.67 -2.57
C ARG A 96 7.96 -1.21 -3.17
N MET A 97 7.89 -1.89 -4.31
CA MET A 97 9.06 -2.45 -4.97
C MET A 97 10.00 -1.34 -5.44
N ASP A 98 9.46 -0.26 -6.01
CA ASP A 98 10.24 0.89 -6.45
C ASP A 98 10.93 1.59 -5.27
N LEU A 99 10.22 1.80 -4.15
CA LEU A 99 10.80 2.37 -2.93
C LEU A 99 11.93 1.50 -2.38
N LEU A 100 11.71 0.19 -2.27
CA LEU A 100 12.74 -0.75 -1.82
C LEU A 100 13.92 -0.79 -2.79
N ALA A 101 13.67 -0.82 -4.09
CA ALA A 101 14.71 -0.81 -5.10
C ALA A 101 15.58 0.44 -4.94
N GLN A 102 14.99 1.63 -4.83
CA GLN A 102 15.74 2.88 -4.62
C GLN A 102 16.61 2.86 -3.36
N GLN A 103 16.09 2.31 -2.26
CA GLN A 103 16.85 2.19 -1.00
C GLN A 103 18.00 1.17 -1.12
N MET A 104 17.79 0.08 -1.85
CA MET A 104 18.76 -1.00 -2.03
C MET A 104 19.73 -0.77 -3.18
N MET A 105 19.47 0.21 -4.07
CA MET A 105 20.34 0.54 -5.22
C MET A 105 21.83 0.67 -4.87
N PRO A 106 22.23 1.30 -3.75
CA PRO A 106 23.64 1.37 -3.35
C PRO A 106 24.26 -0.02 -3.13
N GLU A 107 23.55 -0.91 -2.44
CA GLU A 107 24.01 -2.28 -2.16
C GLU A 107 24.05 -3.13 -3.43
N ILE A 108 23.01 -3.06 -4.25
CA ILE A 108 22.93 -3.75 -5.55
C ILE A 108 24.10 -3.33 -6.44
N ARG A 109 24.40 -2.02 -6.49
CA ARG A 109 25.55 -1.50 -7.25
C ARG A 109 26.87 -2.08 -6.76
N VAL A 110 27.09 -2.14 -5.44
CA VAL A 110 28.31 -2.69 -4.87
C VAL A 110 28.42 -4.19 -5.13
N GLN A 111 27.33 -4.95 -5.06
CA GLN A 111 27.34 -6.39 -5.36
C GLN A 111 27.59 -6.68 -6.84
N LEU A 112 27.00 -5.91 -7.76
CA LEU A 112 27.14 -6.14 -9.20
C LEU A 112 28.47 -5.62 -9.77
N PHE A 113 28.93 -4.46 -9.31
CA PHE A 113 30.07 -3.75 -9.91
C PHE A 113 31.27 -3.61 -8.97
N GLY A 114 31.18 -4.13 -7.75
CA GLY A 114 32.19 -3.97 -6.71
C GLY A 114 32.11 -2.60 -6.01
N ALA A 115 32.86 -2.48 -4.91
CA ALA A 115 32.97 -1.23 -4.18
C ALA A 115 33.80 -0.20 -4.96
N ASN A 116 33.41 1.07 -4.88
CA ASN A 116 34.19 2.16 -5.47
C ASN A 116 35.50 2.36 -4.70
N GLN A 117 36.63 2.03 -5.32
CA GLN A 117 37.97 2.15 -4.74
C GLN A 117 38.33 3.59 -4.32
N ASN A 118 37.68 4.60 -4.92
CA ASN A 118 37.90 6.01 -4.60
C ASN A 118 36.99 6.53 -3.46
N ARG A 119 36.02 5.74 -2.98
CA ARG A 119 35.16 6.16 -1.86
C ARG A 119 35.91 5.95 -0.54
N LYS A 120 36.41 7.06 0.04
CA LYS A 120 37.23 7.06 1.27
C LYS A 120 36.41 7.05 2.57
N PHE A 121 35.17 7.54 2.53
CA PHE A 121 34.31 7.72 3.70
C PHE A 121 32.92 7.15 3.42
N MET A 122 32.31 6.51 4.43
CA MET A 122 31.06 5.75 4.33
C MET A 122 29.89 6.38 5.10
N ASP A 123 30.23 7.42 5.85
CA ASP A 123 29.46 8.28 6.75
C ASP A 123 28.63 9.35 6.03
#